data_AF-A0A927Z829-F1
#
_entry.id   AF-A0A927Z829-F1
#
_cell.length_a   1.000
_cell.length_b   1.000
_cell.length_c   1.000
_cell.angle_alpha   90.00
_cell.angle_beta   90.00
_cell.angle_gamma   90.00
#
_symmetry.space_group_name_H-M   'P 1'
#
loop_
_entity.id
_entity.type
_entity.pdbx_description
1 polymer ?
#
loop_
_entity_poly.entity_id
_entity_poly.type
_entity_poly.pdbx_seq_one_letter_code
_entity_poly.pdbx_strand_id
1 'polypeptide(L)'
;MSKPSKINKLFMGAVIICVLTVTSSLLVPQFLLNQEKKKGTDIIYIAPESYYVESGNAMARNTSSNLTSLEQIKLISGDWESTGTECSLDQGFLTENEAVHLARYSLNDFYNMGVFPYSTNANYNNWCSWEAKLYCYTDNLFNTYSAYLWVITFTKFDNSSTHTVYMTEKGVIIGATTTEADYKASNIIAAYTNSSVKTIFADDNISLLQKEATPEGTVIKPVYPDTDFSDATFNQIYTLDLVSSDGQLESYYVYQYTTDEVYGIGIAPVSK
;
A
#
# COMPACT_ATOMS: atom_id res chain seq x y z
N MET A 1 66.96 -68.27 -35.25
CA MET A 1 66.28 -67.86 -34.00
C MET A 1 67.10 -66.76 -33.33
N SER A 2 66.79 -65.49 -33.56
CA SER A 2 67.46 -64.37 -32.86
C SER A 2 66.68 -64.03 -31.58
N LYS A 3 67.36 -64.11 -30.43
CA LYS A 3 66.80 -63.66 -29.14
C LYS A 3 66.63 -62.14 -29.20
N PRO A 4 65.44 -61.57 -28.90
CA PRO A 4 65.30 -60.13 -28.79
C PRO A 4 66.12 -59.61 -27.60
N SER A 5 66.95 -58.59 -27.85
CA SER A 5 67.84 -58.00 -26.87
C SER A 5 67.03 -57.35 -25.72
N LYS A 6 67.52 -57.50 -24.48
CA LYS A 6 66.89 -56.95 -23.26
C LYS A 6 66.64 -55.42 -23.33
N ILE A 7 67.35 -54.72 -24.20
CA ILE A 7 67.30 -53.26 -24.39
C ILE A 7 65.96 -52.80 -24.97
N ASN A 8 65.36 -53.54 -25.92
CA ASN A 8 64.07 -53.17 -26.51
C ASN A 8 62.91 -53.27 -25.51
N LYS A 9 63.01 -54.17 -24.52
CA LYS A 9 62.01 -54.29 -23.44
C LYS A 9 62.11 -53.14 -22.43
N LEU A 10 63.32 -52.65 -22.17
CA LEU A 10 63.55 -51.51 -21.26
C LEU A 10 63.07 -50.19 -21.87
N PHE A 11 63.38 -49.96 -23.16
CA PHE A 11 62.90 -48.79 -23.89
C PHE A 11 61.37 -48.76 -24.03
N MET A 12 60.75 -49.90 -24.34
CA MET A 12 59.30 -50.00 -24.42
C MET A 12 58.63 -49.77 -23.06
N GLY A 13 59.25 -50.24 -21.96
CA GLY A 13 58.81 -49.93 -20.60
C GLY A 13 58.87 -48.44 -20.26
N ALA A 14 59.96 -47.75 -20.64
CA ALA A 14 60.11 -46.31 -20.43
C ALA A 14 59.06 -45.49 -21.20
N VAL A 15 58.75 -45.88 -22.44
CA VAL A 15 57.71 -45.22 -23.25
C VAL A 15 56.33 -45.39 -22.62
N ILE A 16 55.99 -46.58 -22.13
CA ILE A 16 54.69 -46.84 -21.47
C ILE A 16 54.54 -45.98 -20.20
N ILE A 17 55.62 -45.83 -19.41
CA ILE A 17 55.61 -44.99 -18.22
C ILE A 17 55.37 -43.52 -18.58
N CYS A 18 56.04 -43.00 -19.62
CA CYS A 18 55.81 -41.62 -20.09
C CYS A 18 54.38 -41.39 -20.59
N VAL A 19 53.79 -42.37 -21.29
CA VAL A 19 52.40 -42.26 -21.74
C VAL A 19 51.44 -42.25 -20.55
N LEU A 20 51.67 -43.09 -19.53
CA LEU A 20 50.85 -43.13 -18.33
C LEU A 20 50.93 -41.85 -17.49
N THR A 21 52.12 -41.24 -17.39
CA THR A 21 52.27 -39.98 -16.65
C THR A 21 51.58 -38.83 -17.36
N VAL A 22 51.64 -38.77 -18.69
CA VAL A 22 50.95 -37.74 -19.51
C VAL A 22 49.44 -37.93 -19.50
N THR A 23 48.92 -39.16 -19.56
CA THR A 23 47.47 -39.37 -19.49
C THR A 23 46.92 -39.10 -18.09
N SER A 24 47.67 -39.45 -17.04
CA SER A 24 47.27 -39.17 -15.66
C SER A 24 47.26 -37.66 -15.36
N SER A 25 48.22 -36.89 -15.90
CA SER A 25 48.26 -35.44 -15.70
C SER A 25 47.12 -34.70 -16.41
N LEU A 26 46.51 -35.28 -17.44
CA LEU A 26 45.33 -34.73 -18.11
C LEU A 26 44.02 -35.14 -17.42
N LEU A 27 43.90 -36.40 -17.00
CA LEU A 27 42.64 -36.95 -16.48
C LEU A 27 42.37 -36.58 -15.01
N VAL A 28 43.42 -36.49 -14.17
CA VAL A 28 43.26 -36.19 -12.74
C VAL A 28 42.69 -34.79 -12.49
N PRO A 29 43.20 -33.72 -13.14
CA PRO A 29 42.62 -32.38 -12.97
C PRO A 29 41.16 -32.32 -13.44
N GLN A 30 40.83 -32.99 -14.54
CA GLN A 30 39.47 -33.03 -15.08
C GLN A 30 38.48 -33.72 -14.11
N PHE A 31 38.92 -34.78 -13.44
CA PHE A 31 38.12 -35.46 -12.43
C PHE A 31 37.91 -34.60 -11.16
N LEU A 32 38.96 -33.93 -10.69
CA LEU A 32 38.89 -33.05 -9.52
C LEU A 32 37.98 -31.84 -9.76
N LEU A 33 38.12 -31.19 -10.92
CA LEU A 33 37.26 -30.06 -11.32
C LEU A 33 35.79 -30.48 -11.43
N ASN A 34 35.50 -31.69 -11.94
CA ASN A 34 34.12 -32.19 -12.00
C ASN A 34 33.55 -32.51 -10.61
N GLN A 35 34.37 -32.93 -9.64
CA GLN A 35 33.91 -33.09 -8.26
C GLN A 35 33.64 -31.75 -7.59
N GLU A 36 34.49 -30.76 -7.77
CA GLU A 36 34.28 -29.41 -7.21
C GLU A 36 33.04 -28.75 -7.82
N LYS A 37 32.84 -28.88 -9.14
CA LYS A 37 31.62 -28.39 -9.80
C LYS A 37 30.36 -29.01 -9.24
N LYS A 38 30.34 -30.33 -9.02
CA LYS A 38 29.20 -31.02 -8.38
C LYS A 38 28.97 -30.55 -6.95
N LYS A 39 30.04 -30.32 -6.18
CA LYS A 39 29.92 -29.81 -4.80
C LYS A 39 29.38 -28.38 -4.72
N GLY A 40 29.63 -27.54 -5.73
CA GLY A 40 29.16 -26.15 -5.76
C GLY A 40 27.71 -25.95 -6.22
N THR A 41 27.17 -26.86 -7.04
CA THR A 41 25.81 -26.74 -7.60
C THR A 41 24.73 -27.47 -6.80
N ASP A 42 25.12 -28.31 -5.85
CA ASP A 42 24.20 -29.13 -5.03
C ASP A 42 23.85 -28.47 -3.68
N ILE A 43 24.45 -27.31 -3.40
CA ILE A 43 24.17 -26.52 -2.20
C ILE A 43 23.07 -25.52 -2.55
N ILE A 44 21.82 -25.93 -2.37
CA ILE A 44 20.69 -25.01 -2.45
C ILE A 44 20.75 -24.14 -1.20
N TYR A 45 21.27 -22.93 -1.34
CA TYR A 45 21.12 -21.92 -0.30
C TYR A 45 19.68 -21.45 -0.36
N ILE A 46 18.88 -21.79 0.66
CA ILE A 46 17.55 -21.20 0.82
C ILE A 46 17.80 -19.71 1.00
N ALA A 47 17.32 -18.89 0.06
CA ALA A 47 17.52 -17.46 0.13
C ALA A 47 16.97 -16.93 1.48
N PRO A 48 17.66 -15.98 2.12
CA PRO A 48 17.18 -15.39 3.36
C PRO A 48 15.77 -14.82 3.17
N GLU A 49 14.92 -14.97 4.18
CA GLU A 49 13.52 -14.51 4.14
C GLU A 49 13.41 -13.01 3.77
N SER A 50 14.38 -12.19 4.19
CA SER A 50 14.45 -10.76 3.84
C SER A 50 14.46 -10.46 2.34
N TYR A 51 14.99 -11.34 1.50
CA TYR A 51 14.95 -11.17 0.04
C TYR A 51 13.53 -11.29 -0.52
N TYR A 52 12.68 -12.10 0.11
CA TYR A 52 11.30 -12.28 -0.30
C TYR A 52 10.40 -11.15 0.20
N VAL A 53 10.71 -10.56 1.36
CA VAL A 53 9.96 -9.40 1.90
C VAL A 53 10.10 -8.19 0.99
N GLU A 54 11.33 -7.85 0.56
CA GLU A 54 11.56 -6.74 -0.37
C GLU A 54 10.88 -6.98 -1.72
N SER A 55 10.94 -8.22 -2.24
CA SER A 55 10.25 -8.59 -3.47
C SER A 55 8.72 -8.55 -3.33
N GLY A 56 8.19 -8.95 -2.17
CA GLY A 56 6.76 -8.91 -1.86
C GLY A 56 6.25 -7.48 -1.75
N ASN A 57 6.98 -6.62 -1.04
CA ASN A 57 6.67 -5.19 -0.92
C ASN A 57 6.72 -4.49 -2.29
N ALA A 58 7.73 -4.78 -3.11
CA ALA A 58 7.82 -4.24 -4.47
C ALA A 58 6.65 -4.69 -5.35
N MET A 59 6.19 -5.93 -5.20
CA MET A 59 5.04 -6.46 -5.92
C MET A 59 3.74 -5.81 -5.45
N ALA A 60 3.53 -5.70 -4.14
CA ALA A 60 2.37 -5.04 -3.53
C ALA A 60 2.27 -3.56 -3.91
N ARG A 61 3.41 -2.85 -3.98
CA ARG A 61 3.45 -1.50 -4.55
C ARG A 61 3.06 -1.49 -6.03
N ASN A 62 3.62 -2.38 -6.83
CA ASN A 62 3.29 -2.41 -8.25
C ASN A 62 1.79 -2.66 -8.46
N THR A 63 1.18 -3.60 -7.72
CA THR A 63 -0.26 -3.85 -7.82
C THR A 63 -1.09 -2.66 -7.34
N SER A 64 -0.72 -2.03 -6.22
CA SER A 64 -1.39 -0.84 -5.70
C SER A 64 -1.35 0.36 -6.66
N SER A 65 -0.19 0.60 -7.28
CA SER A 65 0.01 1.71 -8.23
C SER A 65 -0.84 1.57 -9.51
N ASN A 66 -1.20 0.35 -9.87
CA ASN A 66 -2.04 0.06 -11.04
C ASN A 66 -3.55 0.16 -10.73
N LEU A 67 -3.94 0.23 -9.46
CA LEU A 67 -5.33 0.44 -9.07
C LEU A 67 -5.73 1.90 -9.26
N THR A 68 -6.97 2.12 -9.69
CA THR A 68 -7.59 3.45 -9.69
C THR A 68 -7.84 3.93 -8.25
N SER A 69 -7.97 5.24 -8.04
CA SER A 69 -8.26 5.79 -6.69
C SER A 69 -9.54 5.21 -6.10
N LEU A 70 -10.53 4.91 -6.94
CA LEU A 70 -11.81 4.34 -6.54
C LEU A 70 -11.68 2.87 -6.10
N GLU A 71 -10.92 2.06 -6.84
CA GLU A 71 -10.62 0.66 -6.46
C GLU A 71 -9.80 0.58 -5.17
N GLN A 72 -8.85 1.50 -4.96
CA GLN A 72 -8.11 1.59 -3.70
C GLN A 72 -9.06 1.81 -2.52
N ILE A 73 -10.05 2.70 -2.67
CA ILE A 73 -11.06 2.94 -1.63
C ILE A 73 -11.87 1.67 -1.34
N LYS A 74 -12.24 0.90 -2.36
CA LYS A 74 -12.96 -0.39 -2.18
C LYS A 74 -12.11 -1.42 -1.44
N LEU A 75 -10.82 -1.49 -1.76
CA LEU A 75 -9.90 -2.38 -1.05
C LEU A 75 -9.68 -1.92 0.39
N ILE A 76 -9.64 -0.62 0.67
CA ILE A 76 -9.46 -0.13 2.04
C ILE A 76 -10.76 -0.27 2.87
N SER A 77 -11.92 -0.08 2.25
CA SER A 77 -13.21 -0.16 2.95
C SER A 77 -13.62 -1.59 3.34
N GLY A 78 -13.00 -2.61 2.75
CA GLY A 78 -13.36 -4.01 2.97
C GLY A 78 -14.29 -4.61 1.90
N ASP A 79 -14.68 -3.85 0.87
CA ASP A 79 -15.63 -4.31 -0.16
C ASP A 79 -15.12 -5.49 -0.98
N TRP A 80 -13.80 -5.65 -1.08
CA TRP A 80 -13.14 -6.74 -1.79
C TRP A 80 -12.71 -7.88 -0.85
N GLU A 81 -13.42 -8.06 0.27
CA GLU A 81 -13.05 -9.00 1.33
C GLU A 81 -11.58 -8.85 1.73
N SER A 82 -11.15 -7.62 1.95
CA SER A 82 -9.78 -7.29 2.28
C SER A 82 -9.58 -7.19 3.79
N THR A 83 -8.34 -7.39 4.23
CA THR A 83 -7.93 -7.19 5.61
C THR A 83 -6.83 -6.14 5.69
N GLY A 84 -6.98 -5.19 6.61
CA GLY A 84 -5.98 -4.17 6.91
C GLY A 84 -5.11 -4.59 8.08
N THR A 85 -3.79 -4.53 7.93
CA THR A 85 -2.82 -4.76 9.00
C THR A 85 -1.83 -3.60 9.07
N GLU A 86 -1.42 -3.22 10.28
CA GLU A 86 -0.38 -2.20 10.45
C GLU A 86 0.93 -2.72 9.87
N CYS A 87 1.59 -1.90 9.05
CA CYS A 87 2.82 -2.25 8.38
C CYS A 87 3.88 -1.16 8.55
N SER A 88 5.13 -1.53 8.31
CA SER A 88 6.25 -0.60 8.49
C SER A 88 6.20 0.55 7.48
N LEU A 89 6.55 1.76 7.92
CA LEU A 89 6.48 2.99 7.11
C LEU A 89 7.36 2.91 5.85
N ASP A 90 8.40 2.09 5.88
CA ASP A 90 9.28 1.84 4.75
C ASP A 90 8.62 1.05 3.60
N GLN A 91 7.45 0.46 3.82
CA GLN A 91 6.66 -0.26 2.81
C GLN A 91 5.77 0.66 1.97
N GLY A 92 5.44 1.86 2.46
CA GLY A 92 4.65 2.84 1.73
C GLY A 92 5.39 3.50 0.55
N PHE A 93 4.66 4.24 -0.28
CA PHE A 93 5.24 5.03 -1.38
C PHE A 93 5.81 6.37 -0.91
N LEU A 94 5.19 6.95 0.11
CA LEU A 94 5.52 8.26 0.65
C LEU A 94 6.38 8.09 1.90
N THR A 95 7.28 9.04 2.13
CA THR A 95 7.90 9.17 3.46
C THR A 95 6.89 9.73 4.45
N GLU A 96 7.11 9.48 5.74
CA GLU A 96 6.24 9.99 6.83
C GLU A 96 5.99 11.50 6.71
N ASN A 97 7.06 12.27 6.50
CA ASN A 97 6.96 13.73 6.36
C ASN A 97 6.16 14.14 5.12
N GLU A 98 6.37 13.48 3.99
CA GLU A 98 5.61 13.76 2.76
C GLU A 98 4.13 13.43 2.93
N ALA A 99 3.80 12.29 3.55
CA ALA A 99 2.43 11.91 3.86
C ALA A 99 1.74 12.94 4.76
N VAL A 100 2.44 13.41 5.80
CA VAL A 100 1.95 14.46 6.71
C VAL A 100 1.73 15.78 5.97
N HIS A 101 2.67 16.20 5.14
CA HIS A 101 2.54 17.41 4.33
C HIS A 101 1.35 17.34 3.36
N LEU A 102 1.18 16.21 2.70
CA LEU A 102 0.09 15.96 1.76
C LEU A 102 -1.27 15.95 2.48
N ALA A 103 -1.36 15.26 3.62
CA ALA A 103 -2.56 15.23 4.43
C ALA A 103 -2.97 16.63 4.92
N ARG A 104 -2.01 17.47 5.31
CA ARG A 104 -2.30 18.87 5.67
C ARG A 104 -2.89 19.66 4.50
N TYR A 105 -2.28 19.52 3.32
CA TYR A 105 -2.74 20.22 2.12
C TYR A 105 -4.15 19.78 1.73
N SER A 106 -4.38 18.47 1.61
CA SER A 106 -5.69 17.91 1.25
C SER A 106 -6.76 18.25 2.30
N LEU A 107 -6.43 18.21 3.59
CA LEU A 107 -7.40 18.57 4.65
C LEU A 107 -7.75 20.06 4.62
N ASN A 108 -6.81 20.91 4.24
CA ASN A 108 -7.08 22.34 4.08
C ASN A 108 -8.08 22.63 2.94
N ASP A 109 -8.13 21.79 1.91
CA ASP A 109 -9.16 21.88 0.87
C ASP A 109 -10.56 21.60 1.45
N PHE A 110 -10.70 20.58 2.31
CA PHE A 110 -11.97 20.31 3.01
C PHE A 110 -12.37 21.45 3.97
N TYR A 111 -11.39 22.09 4.62
CA TYR A 111 -11.63 23.29 5.42
C TYR A 111 -12.14 24.46 4.57
N ASN A 112 -11.48 24.74 3.44
CA ASN A 112 -11.89 25.81 2.51
C ASN A 112 -13.29 25.56 1.93
N MET A 113 -13.68 24.29 1.76
CA MET A 113 -15.01 23.89 1.33
C MET A 113 -16.07 23.96 2.46
N GLY A 114 -15.67 24.25 3.70
CA GLY A 114 -16.57 24.37 4.86
C GLY A 114 -17.11 23.04 5.36
N VAL A 115 -16.42 21.93 5.06
CA VAL A 115 -16.80 20.57 5.46
C VAL A 115 -16.02 20.08 6.68
N PHE A 116 -14.85 20.68 6.95
CA PHE A 116 -14.05 20.36 8.12
C PHE A 116 -13.79 21.64 8.96
N PRO A 117 -13.84 21.57 10.31
CA PRO A 117 -13.77 22.77 11.16
C PRO A 117 -12.38 23.42 11.21
N TYR A 118 -11.33 22.67 10.89
CA TYR A 118 -9.97 23.05 11.23
C TYR A 118 -9.05 23.14 10.01
N SER A 119 -8.34 24.26 9.89
CA SER A 119 -7.25 24.42 8.93
C SER A 119 -5.94 23.97 9.57
N THR A 120 -5.28 23.00 8.96
CA THR A 120 -3.95 22.52 9.39
C THR A 120 -2.80 23.34 8.81
N ASN A 121 -3.07 24.49 8.18
CA ASN A 121 -2.03 25.40 7.71
C ASN A 121 -1.21 25.94 8.87
N ALA A 122 0.12 25.99 8.67
CA ALA A 122 1.11 26.40 9.66
C ALA A 122 1.08 27.92 9.93
N ASN A 123 -0.03 28.41 10.46
CA ASN A 123 -0.11 29.70 11.13
C ASN A 123 0.23 29.52 12.62
N TYR A 124 0.69 30.57 13.29
CA TYR A 124 1.15 30.53 14.69
C TYR A 124 0.11 29.94 15.67
N ASN A 125 -1.18 30.02 15.35
CA ASN A 125 -2.28 29.46 16.16
C ASN A 125 -2.57 27.97 15.88
N ASN A 126 -1.93 27.37 14.88
CA ASN A 126 -2.21 26.02 14.38
C ASN A 126 -0.98 25.10 14.46
N TRP A 127 -0.21 25.23 15.54
CA TRP A 127 0.87 24.29 15.82
C TRP A 127 0.30 22.98 16.34
N CYS A 128 0.51 21.93 15.55
CA CYS A 128 0.15 20.56 15.91
C CYS A 128 1.39 19.67 15.89
N SER A 129 1.51 18.79 16.88
CA SER A 129 2.31 17.57 16.72
C SER A 129 1.56 16.61 15.80
N TRP A 130 2.28 15.64 15.25
CA TRP A 130 1.69 14.61 14.41
C TRP A 130 2.24 13.23 14.75
N GLU A 131 1.42 12.23 14.52
CA GLU A 131 1.78 10.81 14.52
C GLU A 131 1.22 10.21 13.23
N ALA A 132 2.00 9.37 12.55
CA ALA A 132 1.60 8.74 11.31
C ALA A 132 1.81 7.22 11.38
N LYS A 133 0.79 6.47 10.98
CA LYS A 133 0.79 5.02 10.87
C LYS A 133 0.43 4.61 9.46
N LEU A 134 0.97 3.48 9.02
CA LEU A 134 0.69 2.91 7.72
C LEU A 134 -0.02 1.57 7.88
N TYR A 135 -1.12 1.39 7.16
CA TYR A 135 -1.86 0.15 7.09
C TYR A 135 -1.81 -0.40 5.68
N CYS A 136 -1.54 -1.70 5.58
CA CYS A 136 -1.49 -2.45 4.36
C CYS A 136 -2.75 -3.29 4.26
N TYR A 137 -3.53 -3.04 3.21
CA TYR A 137 -4.74 -3.78 2.89
C TYR A 137 -4.45 -4.75 1.75
N THR A 138 -4.76 -6.02 1.95
CA THR A 138 -4.64 -7.06 0.93
C THR A 138 -5.98 -7.74 0.72
N ASP A 139 -6.32 -8.06 -0.53
CA ASP A 139 -7.51 -8.88 -0.81
C ASP A 139 -7.31 -10.30 -0.22
N ASN A 140 -8.32 -10.87 0.43
CA ASN A 140 -8.18 -12.20 1.03
C ASN A 140 -8.46 -13.35 0.04
N LEU A 141 -9.06 -13.05 -1.12
CA LEU A 141 -9.50 -14.06 -2.09
C LEU A 141 -8.32 -14.65 -2.88
N PHE A 142 -7.46 -13.79 -3.40
CA PHE A 142 -6.33 -14.10 -4.26
C PHE A 142 -5.01 -13.47 -3.79
N ASN A 143 -5.02 -12.60 -2.77
CA ASN A 143 -3.85 -11.87 -2.26
C ASN A 143 -3.04 -11.21 -3.39
N THR A 144 -3.74 -10.68 -4.40
CA THR A 144 -3.13 -10.13 -5.62
C THR A 144 -3.13 -8.61 -5.58
N TYR A 145 -4.19 -8.00 -5.03
CA TYR A 145 -4.31 -6.57 -4.91
C TYR A 145 -3.90 -6.12 -3.50
N SER A 146 -3.17 -5.00 -3.47
CA SER A 146 -2.74 -4.35 -2.24
C SER A 146 -3.04 -2.87 -2.33
N ALA A 147 -3.36 -2.23 -1.21
CA ALA A 147 -3.51 -0.79 -1.09
C ALA A 147 -2.96 -0.33 0.26
N TYR A 148 -2.42 0.88 0.29
CA TYR A 148 -1.83 1.46 1.50
C TYR A 148 -2.69 2.63 2.00
N LEU A 149 -2.97 2.60 3.31
CA LEU A 149 -3.71 3.64 4.02
C LEU A 149 -2.80 4.31 5.05
N TRP A 150 -2.63 5.62 4.92
CA TRP A 150 -2.03 6.47 5.94
C TRP A 150 -3.08 6.90 6.95
N VAL A 151 -2.79 6.69 8.21
CA VAL A 151 -3.56 7.20 9.34
C VAL A 151 -2.69 8.24 10.04
N ILE A 152 -3.07 9.51 9.91
CA ILE A 152 -2.26 10.63 10.41
C ILE A 152 -3.07 11.37 11.45
N THR A 153 -2.56 11.40 12.66
CA THR A 153 -3.19 12.07 13.80
C THR A 153 -2.46 13.36 14.10
N PHE A 154 -3.15 14.49 13.96
CA PHE A 154 -2.68 15.81 14.33
C PHE A 154 -3.22 16.19 15.71
N THR A 155 -2.34 16.44 16.66
CA THR A 155 -2.72 16.89 18.00
C THR A 155 -2.29 18.34 18.17
N LYS A 156 -3.25 19.21 18.47
CA LYS A 156 -2.96 20.63 18.72
C LYS A 156 -2.07 20.77 19.96
N PHE A 157 -1.15 21.74 19.96
CA PHE A 157 -0.15 21.90 21.03
C PHE A 157 -0.74 22.09 22.44
N ASP A 158 -1.94 22.64 22.54
CA ASP A 158 -2.68 22.80 23.80
C ASP A 158 -3.43 21.53 24.24
N ASN A 159 -3.33 20.44 23.46
CA ASN A 159 -4.07 19.19 23.61
C ASN A 159 -5.59 19.37 23.68
N SER A 160 -6.12 20.47 23.14
CA SER A 160 -7.55 20.76 23.13
C SER A 160 -8.31 20.02 22.03
N SER A 161 -7.64 19.76 20.91
CA SER A 161 -8.23 19.06 19.78
C SER A 161 -7.25 18.10 19.13
N THR A 162 -7.79 16.97 18.70
CA THR A 162 -7.10 15.98 17.88
C THR A 162 -7.85 15.84 16.56
N HIS A 163 -7.13 15.70 15.46
CA HIS A 163 -7.67 15.50 14.13
C HIS A 163 -7.02 14.28 13.49
N THR A 164 -7.79 13.26 13.14
CA THR A 164 -7.27 12.06 12.48
C THR A 164 -7.67 12.06 11.01
N VAL A 165 -6.73 11.83 10.12
CA VAL A 165 -6.93 11.81 8.67
C VAL A 165 -6.59 10.42 8.14
N TYR A 166 -7.53 9.87 7.37
CA TYR A 166 -7.39 8.61 6.64
C TYR A 166 -7.14 8.95 5.18
N MET A 167 -5.93 8.67 4.70
CA MET A 167 -5.46 9.11 3.38
C MET A 167 -4.86 7.95 2.59
N THR A 168 -5.24 7.79 1.32
CA THR A 168 -4.60 6.80 0.44
C THR A 168 -3.18 7.26 0.09
N GLU A 169 -2.38 6.34 -0.44
CA GLU A 169 -1.05 6.65 -0.99
C GLU A 169 -1.01 7.73 -2.07
N LYS A 170 -2.14 7.99 -2.76
CA LYS A 170 -2.26 9.04 -3.78
C LYS A 170 -2.63 10.41 -3.19
N GLY A 171 -2.80 10.51 -1.87
CA GLY A 171 -3.19 11.76 -1.19
C GLY A 171 -4.69 11.99 -1.08
N VAL A 172 -5.50 10.98 -1.44
CA VAL A 172 -6.97 11.05 -1.37
C VAL A 172 -7.42 10.86 0.06
N ILE A 173 -8.10 11.84 0.63
CA ILE A 173 -8.70 11.71 1.95
C ILE A 173 -10.02 10.93 1.82
N ILE A 174 -10.07 9.78 2.45
CA ILE A 174 -11.26 8.90 2.47
C ILE A 174 -12.06 9.07 3.76
N GLY A 175 -11.43 9.62 4.80
CA GLY A 175 -12.08 9.95 6.06
C GLY A 175 -11.26 10.97 6.84
N ALA A 176 -11.95 11.81 7.61
CA ALA A 176 -11.31 12.72 8.55
C ALA A 176 -12.19 12.89 9.79
N THR A 177 -11.57 12.92 10.96
CA THR A 177 -12.25 13.04 12.25
C THR A 177 -11.61 14.12 13.09
N THR A 178 -12.38 14.64 14.05
CA THR A 178 -11.90 15.61 15.03
C THR A 178 -12.67 15.48 16.34
N THR A 179 -12.00 15.77 17.45
CA THR A 179 -12.61 15.78 18.79
C THR A 179 -13.56 16.97 19.03
N GLU A 180 -13.78 17.84 18.04
CA GLU A 180 -14.77 18.92 18.10
C GLU A 180 -16.18 18.40 17.73
N ALA A 181 -16.79 17.59 18.62
CA ALA A 181 -18.08 16.93 18.38
C ALA A 181 -19.25 17.88 18.07
N ASP A 182 -19.21 19.10 18.59
CA ASP A 182 -20.25 20.12 18.38
C ASP A 182 -20.27 20.69 16.96
N TYR A 183 -19.20 20.50 16.19
CA TYR A 183 -19.14 20.98 14.82
C TYR A 183 -20.08 20.17 13.93
N LYS A 184 -20.83 20.87 13.07
CA LYS A 184 -21.67 20.26 12.04
C LYS A 184 -21.52 21.04 10.75
N ALA A 185 -20.93 20.42 9.74
CA ALA A 185 -20.93 21.01 8.41
C ALA A 185 -22.38 21.20 7.94
N SER A 186 -22.63 22.34 7.30
CA SER A 186 -23.97 22.70 6.83
C SER A 186 -24.41 21.85 5.65
N ASN A 187 -23.49 21.53 4.74
CA ASN A 187 -23.76 20.64 3.61
C ASN A 187 -22.49 19.96 3.09
N ILE A 188 -22.30 18.68 3.43
CA ILE A 188 -21.13 17.92 2.96
C ILE A 188 -21.10 17.74 1.44
N ILE A 189 -22.26 17.70 0.76
CA ILE A 189 -22.32 17.48 -0.69
C ILE A 189 -21.79 18.66 -1.50
N ALA A 190 -21.69 19.84 -0.87
CA ALA A 190 -21.20 21.06 -1.51
C ALA A 190 -19.70 20.95 -1.86
N ALA A 191 -18.93 20.16 -1.09
CA ALA A 191 -17.52 19.90 -1.40
C ALA A 191 -17.32 19.15 -2.71
N TYR A 192 -18.25 18.27 -3.08
CA TYR A 192 -18.06 17.33 -4.19
C TYR A 192 -18.61 17.90 -5.51
N THR A 193 -17.99 18.93 -6.08
CA THR A 193 -18.32 19.41 -7.44
C THR A 193 -17.54 18.64 -8.51
N ASN A 194 -17.94 18.70 -9.78
CA ASN A 194 -17.18 18.04 -10.86
C ASN A 194 -15.71 18.54 -10.93
N SER A 195 -15.47 19.83 -10.63
CA SER A 195 -14.12 20.38 -10.46
C SER A 195 -13.41 19.83 -9.21
N SER A 196 -14.11 19.74 -8.08
CA SER A 196 -13.50 19.30 -6.82
C SER A 196 -13.22 17.80 -6.78
N VAL A 197 -14.05 16.95 -7.41
CA VAL A 197 -13.84 15.48 -7.37
C VAL A 197 -12.51 15.09 -8.00
N LYS A 198 -12.05 15.80 -9.03
CA LYS A 198 -10.73 15.56 -9.63
C LYS A 198 -9.61 15.81 -8.64
N THR A 199 -9.72 16.91 -7.88
CA THR A 199 -8.77 17.25 -6.82
C THR A 199 -8.86 16.28 -5.64
N ILE A 200 -10.08 15.99 -5.17
CA ILE A 200 -10.32 15.13 -4.00
C ILE A 200 -9.83 13.70 -4.24
N PHE A 201 -10.12 13.13 -5.42
CA PHE A 201 -9.70 11.77 -5.77
C PHE A 201 -8.34 11.71 -6.49
N ALA A 202 -7.65 12.85 -6.62
CA ALA A 202 -6.36 12.98 -7.30
C ALA A 202 -6.33 12.30 -8.68
N ASP A 203 -7.43 12.40 -9.44
CA ASP A 203 -7.60 11.77 -10.75
C ASP A 203 -8.38 12.69 -11.71
N ASP A 204 -7.70 13.13 -12.77
CA ASP A 204 -8.25 14.04 -13.78
C ASP A 204 -9.35 13.41 -14.65
N ASN A 205 -9.40 12.08 -14.69
CA ASN A 205 -10.34 11.32 -15.52
C ASN A 205 -11.64 10.97 -14.78
N ILE A 206 -11.71 11.20 -13.47
CA ILE A 206 -12.95 11.03 -12.72
C ILE A 206 -13.91 12.16 -13.04
N SER A 207 -15.16 11.79 -13.27
CA SER A 207 -16.25 12.75 -13.43
C SER A 207 -17.44 12.40 -12.56
N LEU A 208 -18.05 13.44 -12.00
CA LEU A 208 -19.28 13.31 -11.25
C LEU A 208 -20.47 13.30 -12.21
N LEU A 209 -21.28 12.25 -12.15
CA LEU A 209 -22.50 12.09 -12.95
C LEU A 209 -23.74 12.61 -12.20
N GLN A 210 -23.94 12.16 -10.97
CA GLN A 210 -25.13 12.50 -10.18
C GLN A 210 -24.84 12.54 -8.67
N LYS A 211 -25.67 13.30 -7.97
CA LYS A 211 -25.74 13.37 -6.51
C LYS A 211 -27.16 13.04 -6.08
N GLU A 212 -27.33 12.12 -5.16
CA GLU A 212 -28.63 11.80 -4.55
C GLU A 212 -28.50 11.76 -3.02
N ALA A 213 -29.58 12.06 -2.30
CA ALA A 213 -29.61 11.85 -0.86
C ALA A 213 -30.12 10.43 -0.57
N THR A 214 -29.42 9.68 0.29
CA THR A 214 -29.86 8.34 0.67
C THR A 214 -30.91 8.45 1.78
N PRO A 215 -32.00 7.65 1.77
CA PRO A 215 -32.95 7.61 2.87
C PRO A 215 -32.28 7.19 4.18
N GLU A 216 -32.72 7.75 5.31
CA GLU A 216 -32.26 7.37 6.66
C GLU A 216 -32.44 5.85 6.88
N GLY A 217 -31.37 5.16 7.32
CA GLY A 217 -31.41 3.74 7.68
C GLY A 217 -30.45 2.80 6.92
N THR A 218 -29.65 3.31 5.98
CA THR A 218 -28.63 2.48 5.30
C THR A 218 -27.36 2.34 6.15
N VAL A 219 -26.90 1.10 6.33
CA VAL A 219 -25.69 0.77 7.09
C VAL A 219 -24.46 1.09 6.23
N ILE A 220 -23.75 2.16 6.59
CA ILE A 220 -22.42 2.46 6.06
C ILE A 220 -21.42 1.68 6.93
N LYS A 221 -20.59 0.82 6.33
CA LYS A 221 -19.53 0.09 7.05
C LYS A 221 -18.15 0.50 6.55
N PRO A 222 -17.67 1.70 6.89
CA PRO A 222 -16.28 2.03 6.66
C PRO A 222 -15.44 1.27 7.70
N VAL A 223 -14.66 0.28 7.26
CA VAL A 223 -13.71 -0.44 8.12
C VAL A 223 -12.38 0.33 8.13
N TYR A 224 -12.39 1.52 8.73
CA TYR A 224 -11.14 2.25 9.01
C TYR A 224 -10.58 1.82 10.36
N PRO A 225 -9.25 1.79 10.49
CA PRO A 225 -8.59 1.46 11.75
C PRO A 225 -8.89 2.53 12.79
N ASP A 226 -9.04 2.11 14.04
CA ASP A 226 -9.24 2.97 15.20
C ASP A 226 -10.50 3.86 15.17
N THR A 227 -11.44 3.62 14.24
CA THR A 227 -12.79 4.23 14.29
C THR A 227 -13.81 3.26 14.88
N ASP A 228 -14.44 3.66 15.99
CA ASP A 228 -15.65 3.02 16.50
C ASP A 228 -16.88 3.80 16.05
N PHE A 229 -17.76 3.12 15.30
CA PHE A 229 -19.03 3.66 14.82
C PHE A 229 -20.23 3.21 15.65
N SER A 230 -20.02 2.50 16.76
CA SER A 230 -21.10 1.91 17.58
C SER A 230 -22.12 2.95 18.06
N ASP A 231 -21.64 4.14 18.44
CA ASP A 231 -22.46 5.27 18.93
C ASP A 231 -22.57 6.42 17.91
N ALA A 232 -22.25 6.17 16.64
CA ALA A 232 -22.24 7.20 15.61
C ALA A 232 -23.66 7.56 15.14
N THR A 233 -23.99 8.85 15.25
CA THR A 233 -25.19 9.43 14.62
C THR A 233 -24.81 10.04 13.27
N PHE A 234 -25.34 9.48 12.19
CA PHE A 234 -25.12 10.01 10.83
C PHE A 234 -26.08 11.18 10.58
N ASN A 235 -25.53 12.38 10.40
CA ASN A 235 -26.30 13.62 10.25
C ASN A 235 -26.67 13.90 8.78
N GLN A 236 -25.79 13.53 7.85
CA GLN A 236 -25.99 13.73 6.41
C GLN A 236 -25.37 12.55 5.66
N ILE A 237 -26.12 11.97 4.71
CA ILE A 237 -25.66 10.89 3.84
C ILE A 237 -26.11 11.19 2.41
N TYR A 238 -25.18 11.16 1.48
CA TYR A 238 -25.41 11.34 0.06
C TYR A 238 -24.73 10.24 -0.74
N THR A 239 -25.34 9.85 -1.85
CA THR A 239 -24.72 9.01 -2.87
C THR A 239 -24.10 9.87 -3.95
N LEU A 240 -22.85 9.59 -4.28
CA LEU A 240 -22.11 10.13 -5.41
C LEU A 240 -21.96 9.06 -6.47
N ASP A 241 -22.46 9.33 -7.66
CA ASP A 241 -22.22 8.49 -8.83
C ASP A 241 -21.04 9.06 -9.62
N LEU A 242 -19.95 8.32 -9.61
CA LEU A 242 -18.68 8.67 -10.23
C LEU A 242 -18.43 7.77 -11.44
N VAL A 243 -17.91 8.36 -12.52
CA VAL A 243 -17.44 7.62 -13.70
C VAL A 243 -15.92 7.58 -13.63
N SER A 244 -15.38 6.36 -13.57
CA SER A 244 -13.93 6.08 -13.56
C SER A 244 -13.30 6.29 -14.96
N SER A 245 -11.97 6.29 -15.03
CA SER A 245 -11.20 6.34 -16.29
C SER A 245 -11.63 5.30 -17.31
N ASP A 246 -12.10 4.15 -16.82
CA ASP A 246 -12.47 2.99 -17.63
C ASP A 246 -13.93 3.05 -18.11
N GLY A 247 -14.62 4.16 -17.82
CA GLY A 247 -16.03 4.37 -18.16
C GLY A 247 -17.01 3.58 -17.28
N GLN A 248 -16.53 2.93 -16.22
CA GLN A 248 -17.38 2.25 -15.25
C GLN A 248 -18.03 3.25 -14.30
N LEU A 249 -19.33 3.03 -14.05
CA LEU A 249 -20.11 3.79 -13.08
C LEU A 249 -19.96 3.15 -11.70
N GLU A 250 -19.51 3.94 -10.73
CA GLU A 250 -19.31 3.52 -9.35
C GLU A 250 -19.99 4.49 -8.39
N SER A 251 -20.73 3.94 -7.45
CA SER A 251 -21.49 4.73 -6.47
C SER A 251 -20.78 4.70 -5.11
N TYR A 252 -20.65 5.88 -4.49
CA TYR A 252 -20.03 6.07 -3.17
C TYR A 252 -20.96 6.82 -2.23
N TYR A 253 -21.05 6.37 -0.98
CA TYR A 253 -21.63 7.15 0.10
C TYR A 253 -20.64 8.18 0.61
N VAL A 254 -21.07 9.43 0.63
CA VAL A 254 -20.42 10.50 1.37
C VAL A 254 -21.28 10.83 2.57
N TYR A 255 -20.66 10.81 3.74
CA TYR A 255 -21.39 10.95 4.98
C TYR A 255 -20.67 11.83 5.99
N GLN A 256 -21.48 12.42 6.85
CA GLN A 256 -21.08 13.13 8.05
C GLN A 256 -21.68 12.41 9.24
N TYR A 257 -20.87 12.18 10.26
CA TYR A 257 -21.31 11.58 11.51
C TYR A 257 -20.78 12.34 12.72
N THR A 258 -21.47 12.20 13.83
CA THR A 258 -21.06 12.70 15.14
C THR A 258 -21.25 11.60 16.15
N THR A 259 -20.25 11.39 17.01
CA THR A 259 -20.38 10.66 18.27
C THR A 259 -20.41 11.68 19.41
N ASP A 260 -20.48 11.21 20.66
CA ASP A 260 -20.42 12.08 21.84
C ASP A 260 -19.11 12.89 21.93
N GLU A 261 -18.02 12.39 21.34
CA GLU A 261 -16.68 12.98 21.44
C GLU A 261 -16.09 13.43 20.11
N VAL A 262 -16.64 12.99 18.98
CA VAL A 262 -15.99 13.15 17.68
C VAL A 262 -16.97 13.60 16.60
N TYR A 263 -16.55 14.57 15.80
CA TYR A 263 -17.11 14.87 14.49
C TYR A 263 -16.31 14.17 13.41
N GLY A 264 -16.95 13.57 12.41
CA GLY A 264 -16.26 12.95 11.31
C GLY A 264 -16.98 13.03 9.97
N ILE A 265 -16.18 12.93 8.92
CA ILE A 265 -16.60 12.82 7.52
C ILE A 265 -15.94 11.61 6.90
N GLY A 266 -16.59 11.01 5.91
CA GLY A 266 -15.97 9.93 5.17
C GLY A 266 -16.65 9.59 3.85
N ILE A 267 -15.98 8.73 3.10
CA ILE A 267 -16.38 8.24 1.79
C ILE A 267 -16.27 6.72 1.80
N ALA A 268 -17.40 6.02 1.68
CA ALA A 268 -17.43 4.57 1.58
C ALA A 268 -18.06 4.15 0.25
N PRO A 269 -17.63 3.05 -0.37
CA PRO A 269 -18.33 2.51 -1.53
C PRO A 269 -19.75 2.06 -1.16
N VAL A 270 -20.64 2.15 -2.13
CA VAL A 270 -21.97 1.54 -2.04
C VAL A 270 -21.83 0.07 -2.41
N SER A 271 -21.67 -0.78 -1.39
CA SER A 271 -21.72 -2.23 -1.60
C SER A 271 -23.11 -2.63 -2.11
N LYS A 272 -23.14 -3.49 -3.13
CA LYS A 272 -24.37 -4.10 -3.66
C LYS A 272 -24.71 -5.38 -2.91
#